data_AF-A0A8J7N6P1-F1
#
_entry.id   AF-A0A8J7N6P1-F1
#
_cell.length_a   1.000
_cell.length_b   1.000
_cell.length_c   1.000
_cell.angle_alpha   90.00
_cell.angle_beta   90.00
_cell.angle_gamma   90.00
#
_symmetry.space_group_name_H-M   'P 1'
#
loop_
_entity.id
_entity.type
_entity.pdbx_description
1 polymer ?
#
loop_
_entity_poly.entity_id
_entity_poly.type
_entity_poly.pdbx_seq_one_letter_code
_entity_poly.pdbx_strand_id
1 'polypeptide(L)'
;FAEIPELAARIAVRFNAVEWDAHLRDGSQLMWHRHPAEPWPANALPIRGWNEAMAVFVLAAGSPSHPIPAAVYHDSWARTPTFLNGHAYGGITLPLGPDWGGPLFLSQYPFLAIDPRGLRDAYADYGVQARAHALVNRAWCVANPHGWAGHGPACWGLSASDDPAGYAAHSPTEDTGTITPTAALSSFPYAPREAMAALRHFHDDLGDRIFGEAGFADAFSLQHGWVAESRLAIDQGPIVVGLENYRSGLLWRLGMARPEIRAGLAALGFSSPYLDLIA
;
A
#
# COMPACT_ATOMS: atom_id res chain seq x y z
N PHE A 1 -23.90 -7.13 -0.81
CA PHE A 1 -24.30 -8.50 -0.44
C PHE A 1 -25.80 -8.61 -0.67
N ALA A 2 -26.22 -9.19 -1.79
CA ALA A 2 -27.65 -9.39 -2.04
C ALA A 2 -28.26 -10.48 -1.13
N GLU A 3 -27.41 -11.42 -0.68
CA GLU A 3 -27.81 -12.59 0.10
C GLU A 3 -27.95 -12.31 1.60
N ILE A 4 -27.33 -11.23 2.12
CA ILE A 4 -27.40 -10.85 3.55
C ILE A 4 -27.55 -9.32 3.65
N PRO A 5 -28.71 -8.77 3.29
CA PRO A 5 -28.93 -7.32 3.24
C PRO A 5 -28.74 -6.63 4.61
N GLU A 6 -29.05 -7.31 5.72
CA GLU A 6 -28.89 -6.76 7.07
C GLU A 6 -27.42 -6.51 7.42
N LEU A 7 -26.51 -7.39 6.98
CA LEU A 7 -25.08 -7.19 7.18
C LEU A 7 -24.58 -5.98 6.38
N ALA A 8 -25.03 -5.85 5.13
CA ALA A 8 -24.68 -4.70 4.29
C ALA A 8 -25.16 -3.38 4.91
N ALA A 9 -26.38 -3.36 5.45
CA ALA A 9 -26.93 -2.21 6.16
C ALA A 9 -26.11 -1.86 7.41
N ARG A 10 -25.72 -2.86 8.21
CA ARG A 10 -24.87 -2.64 9.39
C ARG A 10 -23.48 -2.09 9.02
N ILE A 11 -22.87 -2.56 7.94
CA ILE A 11 -21.60 -2.03 7.44
C ILE A 11 -21.77 -0.56 7.02
N ALA A 12 -22.84 -0.23 6.28
CA ALA A 12 -23.12 1.13 5.86
C ALA A 12 -23.32 2.08 7.05
N VAL A 13 -24.06 1.65 8.09
CA VAL A 13 -24.21 2.41 9.33
C VAL A 13 -22.86 2.70 9.99
N ARG A 14 -21.95 1.71 10.01
CA ARG A 14 -20.61 1.90 10.59
C ARG A 14 -19.76 2.86 9.77
N PHE A 15 -19.79 2.75 8.45
CA PHE A 15 -19.07 3.67 7.57
C PHE A 15 -19.58 5.11 7.74
N ASN A 16 -20.90 5.32 7.75
CA ASN A 16 -21.49 6.65 7.89
C ASN A 16 -21.27 7.27 9.27
N ALA A 17 -20.93 6.48 10.29
CA ALA A 17 -20.60 6.97 11.62
C ALA A 17 -19.13 7.40 11.77
N VAL A 18 -18.28 7.22 10.75
CA VAL A 18 -16.89 7.70 10.78
C VAL A 18 -16.87 9.20 10.52
N GLU A 19 -16.48 9.98 11.53
CA GLU A 19 -16.39 11.45 11.52
C GLU A 19 -15.06 11.92 10.89
N TRP A 20 -14.88 11.76 9.58
CA TRP A 20 -13.61 12.12 8.91
C TRP A 20 -13.27 13.61 9.03
N ASP A 21 -14.28 14.49 9.02
CA ASP A 21 -14.14 15.93 9.19
C ASP A 21 -13.65 16.32 10.60
N ALA A 22 -13.92 15.54 11.64
CA ALA A 22 -13.39 15.74 12.99
C ALA A 22 -11.86 15.58 13.06
N HIS A 23 -11.25 14.94 12.05
CA HIS A 23 -9.80 14.81 11.90
C HIS A 23 -9.16 16.00 11.17
N LEU A 24 -9.92 17.00 10.75
CA LEU A 24 -9.36 18.21 10.14
C LEU A 24 -8.84 19.17 11.21
N ARG A 25 -7.53 19.41 11.18
CA ARG A 25 -6.92 20.52 11.92
C ARG A 25 -6.93 21.77 11.04
N ASP A 26 -7.47 22.86 11.60
CA ASP A 26 -7.59 24.17 10.95
C ASP A 26 -8.26 24.12 9.56
N GLY A 27 -9.14 23.15 9.34
CA GLY A 27 -9.88 22.96 8.08
C GLY A 27 -9.05 22.58 6.85
N SER A 28 -7.75 22.34 6.99
CA SER A 28 -6.82 22.18 5.85
C SER A 28 -5.88 20.97 5.94
N GLN A 29 -5.70 20.40 7.13
CA GLN A 29 -4.81 19.26 7.34
C GLN A 29 -5.59 18.08 7.90
N LEU A 30 -5.59 16.96 7.17
CA LEU A 30 -6.14 15.72 7.68
C LEU A 30 -5.12 15.06 8.62
N MET A 31 -5.53 14.83 9.86
CA MET A 31 -4.65 14.34 10.92
C MET A 31 -4.84 12.84 11.14
N TRP A 32 -3.74 12.13 11.36
CA TRP A 32 -3.76 10.70 11.61
C TRP A 32 -4.51 10.36 12.91
N HIS A 33 -4.28 11.15 13.95
CA HIS A 33 -4.83 10.92 15.29
C HIS A 33 -5.65 12.12 15.75
N ARG A 34 -6.76 11.84 16.43
CA ARG A 34 -7.57 12.84 17.11
C ARG A 34 -8.03 12.29 18.45
N HIS A 35 -7.80 13.04 19.51
CA HIS A 35 -8.53 12.86 20.77
C HIS A 35 -9.64 13.93 20.82
N PRO A 36 -10.91 13.56 21.05
CA PRO A 36 -12.02 14.51 20.91
C PRO A 36 -11.97 15.64 21.94
N ALA A 37 -11.46 15.36 23.15
CA ALA A 37 -11.44 16.30 24.26
C ALA A 37 -10.09 17.03 24.46
N GLU A 38 -9.06 16.71 23.67
CA GLU A 38 -7.72 17.31 23.82
C GLU A 38 -7.34 18.08 22.56
N PRO A 39 -6.59 19.20 22.68
CA PRO A 39 -5.99 19.84 21.52
C PRO A 39 -4.97 18.90 20.86
N TRP A 40 -4.68 19.15 19.58
CA TRP A 40 -3.60 18.42 18.91
C TRP A 40 -2.26 18.73 19.57
N PRO A 41 -1.46 17.70 19.94
CA PRO A 41 -0.12 17.93 20.46
C PRO A 41 0.81 18.49 19.39
N ALA A 42 1.94 19.05 19.80
CA ALA A 42 2.92 19.63 18.87
C ALA A 42 3.47 18.62 17.86
N ASN A 43 3.56 17.34 18.25
CA ASN A 43 3.98 16.22 17.40
C ASN A 43 2.81 15.54 16.68
N ALA A 44 1.63 16.16 16.62
CA ALA A 44 0.51 15.61 15.87
C ALA A 44 0.88 15.44 14.39
N LEU A 45 0.45 14.31 13.82
CA LEU A 45 0.90 13.84 12.51
C LEU A 45 -0.13 14.20 11.42
N PRO A 46 0.09 15.26 10.62
CA PRO A 46 -0.70 15.47 9.41
C PRO A 46 -0.37 14.37 8.40
N ILE A 47 -1.39 13.77 7.80
CA ILE A 47 -1.20 12.79 6.73
C ILE A 47 -0.76 13.53 5.47
N ARG A 48 0.39 13.12 4.96
CA ARG A 48 1.13 13.79 3.89
C ARG A 48 1.69 12.73 2.94
N GLY A 49 1.36 12.88 1.66
CA GLY A 49 1.78 11.94 0.64
C GLY A 49 3.23 12.18 0.22
N TRP A 50 3.86 11.25 -0.48
CA TRP A 50 3.30 9.97 -0.90
C TRP A 50 3.63 8.90 0.15
N ASN A 51 2.61 8.17 0.63
CA ASN A 51 2.74 7.04 1.53
C ASN A 51 1.53 6.07 1.40
N GLU A 52 1.31 5.17 2.35
CA GLU A 52 0.25 4.15 2.36
C GLU A 52 -1.18 4.67 2.57
N ALA A 53 -1.34 5.95 2.94
CA ALA A 53 -2.60 6.47 3.48
C ALA A 53 -3.53 7.09 2.41
N MET A 54 -3.25 6.93 1.11
CA MET A 54 -4.08 7.50 0.03
C MET A 54 -5.57 7.13 0.16
N ALA A 55 -5.86 5.89 0.55
CA ALA A 55 -7.22 5.40 0.72
C ALA A 55 -8.02 6.18 1.78
N VAL A 56 -7.35 6.78 2.79
CA VAL A 56 -8.00 7.62 3.80
C VAL A 56 -8.66 8.83 3.15
N PHE A 57 -7.96 9.50 2.23
CA PHE A 57 -8.50 10.67 1.53
C PHE A 57 -9.67 10.31 0.63
N VAL A 58 -9.57 9.18 -0.09
CA VAL A 58 -10.65 8.69 -0.96
C VAL A 58 -11.89 8.38 -0.15
N LEU A 59 -11.76 7.63 0.96
CA LEU A 59 -12.90 7.28 1.81
C LEU A 59 -13.49 8.51 2.51
N ALA A 60 -12.65 9.43 2.98
CA ALA A 60 -13.08 10.65 3.64
C ALA A 60 -13.82 11.59 2.68
N ALA A 61 -13.31 11.84 1.48
CA ALA A 61 -14.00 12.67 0.48
C ALA A 61 -15.30 12.01 -0.01
N GLY A 62 -15.35 10.68 0.00
CA GLY A 62 -16.51 9.88 -0.38
C GLY A 62 -17.58 9.72 0.70
N SER A 63 -17.33 10.19 1.93
CA SER A 63 -18.27 10.03 3.03
C SER A 63 -19.56 10.84 2.80
N PRO A 64 -20.76 10.23 2.89
CA PRO A 64 -22.02 10.95 2.71
C PRO A 64 -22.43 11.79 3.93
N SER A 65 -21.82 11.55 5.09
CA SER A 65 -22.19 12.16 6.38
C SER A 65 -21.13 13.13 6.91
N HIS A 66 -19.86 12.78 6.76
CA HIS A 66 -18.73 13.52 7.31
C HIS A 66 -17.62 13.71 6.26
N PRO A 67 -17.90 14.34 5.10
CA PRO A 67 -16.92 14.49 4.04
C PRO A 67 -15.83 15.51 4.39
N ILE A 68 -14.63 15.28 3.87
CA ILE A 68 -13.59 16.33 3.82
C ILE A 68 -13.67 17.11 2.50
N PRO A 69 -13.35 18.41 2.48
CA PRO A 69 -13.21 19.16 1.23
C PRO A 69 -12.07 18.61 0.37
N ALA A 70 -12.24 18.57 -0.95
CA ALA A 70 -11.20 18.13 -1.89
C ALA A 70 -9.89 18.94 -1.77
N ALA A 71 -9.99 20.22 -1.39
CA ALA A 71 -8.82 21.06 -1.14
C ALA A 71 -7.87 20.44 -0.09
N VAL A 72 -8.36 19.71 0.90
CA VAL A 72 -7.53 19.04 1.92
C VAL A 72 -6.61 17.98 1.28
N TYR A 73 -7.06 17.27 0.25
CA TYR A 73 -6.21 16.35 -0.52
C TYR A 73 -5.11 17.13 -1.26
N HIS A 74 -5.49 18.19 -1.97
CA HIS A 74 -4.53 18.98 -2.74
C HIS A 74 -3.58 19.81 -1.88
N ASP A 75 -3.95 20.15 -0.63
CA ASP A 75 -3.20 21.02 0.27
C ASP A 75 -2.44 20.29 1.38
N SER A 76 -2.90 19.10 1.79
CA SER A 76 -2.21 18.26 2.77
C SER A 76 -1.47 17.10 2.11
N TRP A 77 -2.17 16.27 1.33
CA TRP A 77 -1.61 15.05 0.76
C TRP A 77 -0.56 15.35 -0.31
N ALA A 78 -0.92 16.15 -1.32
CA ALA A 78 -0.11 16.34 -2.52
C ALA A 78 0.93 17.47 -2.43
N ARG A 79 1.26 17.96 -1.22
CA ARG A 79 2.15 19.14 -1.03
C ARG A 79 3.48 18.85 -0.36
N THR A 80 3.75 17.62 0.06
CA THR A 80 5.06 17.29 0.63
C THR A 80 6.14 17.45 -0.43
N PRO A 81 7.35 17.96 -0.10
CA PRO A 81 8.44 18.07 -1.07
C PRO A 81 8.81 16.75 -1.75
N THR A 82 8.62 15.62 -1.05
CA THR A 82 8.90 14.27 -1.55
C THR A 82 7.68 13.60 -2.21
N PHE A 83 6.59 14.34 -2.41
CA PHE A 83 5.39 13.76 -3.04
C PHE A 83 5.64 13.44 -4.52
N LEU A 84 6.05 14.43 -5.30
CA LEU A 84 6.47 14.25 -6.69
C LEU A 84 7.94 13.85 -6.72
N ASN A 85 8.27 12.76 -7.41
CA ASN A 85 9.62 12.25 -7.56
C ASN A 85 10.13 12.45 -8.99
N GLY A 86 9.72 11.58 -9.92
CA GLY A 86 10.08 11.64 -11.33
C GLY A 86 11.52 11.22 -11.67
N HIS A 87 12.33 10.84 -10.69
CA HIS A 87 13.70 10.35 -10.90
C HIS A 87 13.73 8.88 -11.35
N ALA A 88 14.87 8.45 -11.90
CA ALA A 88 15.08 7.09 -12.35
C ALA A 88 16.00 6.31 -11.39
N TYR A 89 15.56 5.12 -10.98
CA TYR A 89 16.30 4.21 -10.09
C TYR A 89 16.40 2.85 -10.77
N GLY A 90 17.62 2.33 -10.96
CA GLY A 90 17.82 1.11 -11.74
C GLY A 90 17.27 1.18 -13.17
N GLY A 91 17.22 2.39 -13.76
CA GLY A 91 16.65 2.63 -15.09
C GLY A 91 15.12 2.74 -15.13
N ILE A 92 14.44 2.73 -13.97
CA ILE A 92 12.98 2.82 -13.87
C ILE A 92 12.60 4.18 -13.28
N THR A 93 11.81 4.95 -14.01
CA THR A 93 11.26 6.22 -13.50
C THR A 93 10.18 5.95 -12.45
N LEU A 94 10.35 6.53 -11.25
CA LEU A 94 9.40 6.46 -10.16
C LEU A 94 8.59 7.77 -10.07
N PRO A 95 7.27 7.76 -10.32
CA PRO A 95 6.48 9.00 -10.34
C PRO A 95 6.39 9.73 -8.99
N LEU A 96 6.08 9.02 -7.90
CA LEU A 96 5.79 9.58 -6.58
C LEU A 96 6.67 8.94 -5.49
N GLY A 97 6.85 9.68 -4.39
CA GLY A 97 7.48 9.17 -3.16
C GLY A 97 8.92 9.59 -2.95
N PRO A 98 9.50 9.21 -1.79
CA PRO A 98 10.89 9.52 -1.49
C PRO A 98 11.85 8.83 -2.46
N ASP A 99 13.15 9.14 -2.34
CA ASP A 99 14.18 8.43 -3.08
C ASP A 99 14.05 6.91 -2.89
N TRP A 100 14.15 6.17 -4.00
CA TRP A 100 13.92 4.73 -4.06
C TRP A 100 12.54 4.23 -3.60
N GLY A 101 11.58 5.12 -3.35
CA GLY A 101 10.16 4.83 -3.11
C GLY A 101 9.77 4.44 -1.68
N GLY A 102 10.73 4.05 -0.85
CA GLY A 102 10.48 3.60 0.53
C GLY A 102 10.06 2.12 0.63
N PRO A 103 9.44 1.73 1.76
CA PRO A 103 8.93 0.37 1.94
C PRO A 103 7.84 0.02 0.93
N LEU A 104 7.82 -1.21 0.42
CA LEU A 104 6.95 -1.52 -0.71
C LEU A 104 5.44 -1.52 -0.37
N PHE A 105 5.07 -1.68 0.90
CA PHE A 105 3.66 -1.62 1.33
C PHE A 105 2.97 -0.28 1.01
N LEU A 106 3.74 0.80 0.83
CA LEU A 106 3.23 2.12 0.42
C LEU A 106 2.51 2.07 -0.93
N SER A 107 2.79 1.07 -1.77
CA SER A 107 2.12 0.83 -3.06
C SER A 107 1.30 -0.47 -3.07
N GLN A 108 0.92 -0.97 -1.90
CA GLN A 108 0.09 -2.16 -1.75
C GLN A 108 -1.18 -1.83 -0.98
N TYR A 109 -1.07 -1.22 0.20
CA TYR A 109 -2.22 -0.93 1.06
C TYR A 109 -3.26 0.00 0.41
N PRO A 110 -2.85 1.11 -0.27
CA PRO A 110 -3.80 1.94 -0.99
C PRO A 110 -4.65 1.19 -2.02
N PHE A 111 -4.12 0.10 -2.56
CA PHE A 111 -4.63 -0.57 -3.74
C PHE A 111 -5.19 -1.96 -3.45
N LEU A 112 -5.51 -2.27 -2.19
CA LEU A 112 -6.18 -3.53 -1.84
C LEU A 112 -7.58 -3.60 -2.45
N ALA A 113 -8.33 -2.50 -2.37
CA ALA A 113 -9.70 -2.39 -2.88
C ALA A 113 -9.88 -1.32 -3.96
N ILE A 114 -8.98 -0.32 -4.02
CA ILE A 114 -8.94 0.69 -5.08
C ILE A 114 -8.10 0.14 -6.22
N ASP A 115 -8.68 0.00 -7.41
CA ASP A 115 -7.98 -0.56 -8.56
C ASP A 115 -7.05 0.50 -9.19
N PRO A 116 -5.72 0.31 -9.21
CA PRO A 116 -4.81 1.28 -9.79
C PRO A 116 -4.80 1.26 -11.33
N ARG A 117 -5.43 0.27 -11.98
CA ARG A 117 -5.40 0.12 -13.45
C ARG A 117 -6.26 1.20 -14.11
N GLY A 118 -5.59 2.13 -14.79
CA GLY A 118 -6.24 3.28 -15.41
C GLY A 118 -6.70 4.35 -14.40
N LEU A 119 -6.30 4.22 -13.13
CA LEU A 119 -6.55 5.22 -12.11
C LEU A 119 -5.54 6.36 -12.27
N ARG A 120 -6.03 7.58 -12.48
CA ARG A 120 -5.20 8.77 -12.66
C ARG A 120 -5.82 9.98 -12.01
N ASP A 121 -5.00 10.89 -11.54
CA ASP A 121 -5.43 12.23 -11.13
C ASP A 121 -4.48 13.29 -11.71
N ALA A 122 -4.49 14.50 -11.15
CA ALA A 122 -3.61 15.59 -11.58
C ALA A 122 -2.11 15.31 -11.35
N TYR A 123 -1.75 14.31 -10.55
CA TYR A 123 -0.39 14.09 -10.07
C TYR A 123 0.27 12.84 -10.67
N ALA A 124 -0.47 11.74 -10.86
CA ALA A 124 0.12 10.49 -11.32
C ALA A 124 -0.85 9.54 -12.04
N ASP A 125 -0.24 8.59 -12.76
CA ASP A 125 -0.87 7.31 -13.10
C ASP A 125 -0.50 6.28 -12.03
N TYR A 126 -1.48 5.82 -11.26
CA TYR A 126 -1.25 4.99 -10.08
C TYR A 126 -0.91 3.54 -10.43
N GLY A 127 -1.32 3.06 -11.61
CA GLY A 127 -0.88 1.77 -12.14
C GLY A 127 0.59 1.80 -12.51
N VAL A 128 1.06 2.91 -13.09
CA VAL A 128 2.48 3.16 -13.34
C VAL A 128 3.24 3.28 -12.02
N GLN A 129 2.72 4.03 -11.04
CA GLN A 129 3.36 4.17 -9.72
C GLN A 129 3.56 2.82 -9.03
N ALA A 130 2.50 2.01 -8.89
CA ALA A 130 2.58 0.74 -8.18
C ALA A 130 3.58 -0.23 -8.84
N ARG A 131 3.57 -0.29 -10.18
CA ARG A 131 4.51 -1.11 -10.94
C ARG A 131 5.94 -0.60 -10.86
N ALA A 132 6.15 0.72 -10.99
CA ALA A 132 7.47 1.32 -10.90
C ALA A 132 8.09 1.05 -9.53
N HIS A 133 7.34 1.26 -8.44
CA HIS A 133 7.85 1.05 -7.10
C HIS A 133 8.24 -0.42 -6.84
N ALA A 134 7.42 -1.40 -7.26
CA ALA A 134 7.77 -2.81 -7.14
C ALA A 134 9.05 -3.17 -7.90
N LEU A 135 9.23 -2.64 -9.11
CA LEU A 135 10.41 -2.92 -9.93
C LEU A 135 11.67 -2.20 -9.45
N VAL A 136 11.55 -0.99 -8.88
CA VAL A 136 12.66 -0.27 -8.24
C VAL A 136 13.15 -1.03 -7.01
N ASN A 137 12.21 -1.46 -6.15
CA ASN A 137 12.51 -2.28 -4.97
C ASN A 137 13.22 -3.59 -5.36
N ARG A 138 12.70 -4.29 -6.37
CA ARG A 138 13.36 -5.48 -6.93
C ARG A 138 14.74 -5.19 -7.51
N ALA A 139 14.88 -4.11 -8.28
CA ALA A 139 16.14 -3.76 -8.93
C ALA A 139 17.25 -3.53 -7.90
N TRP A 140 16.92 -2.94 -6.75
CA TRP A 140 17.84 -2.83 -5.61
C TRP A 140 18.30 -4.21 -5.11
N CYS A 141 17.37 -5.12 -4.81
CA CYS A 141 17.72 -6.46 -4.34
C CYS A 141 18.54 -7.26 -5.38
N VAL A 142 18.29 -7.05 -6.68
CA VAL A 142 19.07 -7.69 -7.75
C VAL A 142 20.48 -7.12 -7.86
N ALA A 143 20.62 -5.80 -7.73
CA ALA A 143 21.93 -5.14 -7.73
C ALA A 143 22.74 -5.51 -6.47
N ASN A 144 22.06 -5.72 -5.34
CA ASN A 144 22.61 -6.16 -4.07
C ASN A 144 23.89 -5.41 -3.67
N PRO A 145 23.84 -4.07 -3.51
CA PRO A 145 25.03 -3.25 -3.29
C PRO A 145 25.76 -3.58 -1.97
N HIS A 146 25.05 -4.17 -1.00
CA HIS A 146 25.62 -4.61 0.28
C HIS A 146 26.13 -6.05 0.27
N GLY A 147 25.89 -6.82 -0.80
CA GLY A 147 26.33 -8.21 -0.91
C GLY A 147 25.62 -9.17 0.05
N TRP A 148 24.37 -8.89 0.42
CA TRP A 148 23.57 -9.73 1.32
C TRP A 148 23.32 -11.12 0.74
N ALA A 149 23.49 -12.15 1.56
CA ALA A 149 23.23 -13.52 1.13
C ALA A 149 21.77 -13.69 0.65
N GLY A 150 21.62 -14.35 -0.49
CA GLY A 150 20.32 -14.71 -1.06
C GLY A 150 19.65 -13.65 -1.92
N HIS A 151 19.93 -12.36 -1.70
CA HIS A 151 19.35 -11.26 -2.50
C HIS A 151 19.56 -11.50 -4.00
N GLY A 152 18.49 -11.35 -4.79
CA GLY A 152 18.56 -11.59 -6.21
C GLY A 152 17.21 -11.62 -6.94
N PRO A 153 17.20 -12.04 -8.22
CA PRO A 153 16.03 -11.94 -9.08
C PRO A 153 14.81 -12.77 -8.63
N ALA A 154 15.05 -13.80 -7.80
CA ALA A 154 14.04 -14.67 -7.21
C ALA A 154 13.97 -14.57 -5.68
N CYS A 155 14.72 -13.66 -5.05
CA CYS A 155 14.69 -13.44 -3.61
C CYS A 155 14.84 -11.94 -3.38
N TRP A 156 13.70 -11.25 -3.40
CA TRP A 156 13.61 -9.79 -3.37
C TRP A 156 12.38 -9.39 -2.58
N GLY A 157 12.33 -8.11 -2.20
CA GLY A 157 11.19 -7.52 -1.52
C GLY A 157 11.59 -6.95 -0.16
N LEU A 158 11.72 -5.63 -0.11
CA LEU A 158 11.99 -4.87 1.11
C LEU A 158 10.72 -4.10 1.50
N SER A 159 10.19 -4.39 2.68
CA SER A 159 9.06 -3.67 3.27
C SER A 159 9.18 -3.68 4.80
N ALA A 160 8.37 -2.87 5.47
CA ALA A 160 8.33 -2.90 6.93
C ALA A 160 7.90 -4.29 7.43
N SER A 161 8.64 -4.83 8.39
CA SER A 161 8.42 -6.16 8.96
C SER A 161 9.27 -6.36 10.21
N ASP A 162 9.13 -7.52 10.84
CA ASP A 162 10.11 -8.00 11.82
C ASP A 162 11.51 -8.10 11.19
N ASP A 163 12.52 -7.92 12.04
CA ASP A 163 13.96 -7.95 11.73
C ASP A 163 14.71 -8.66 12.88
N PRO A 164 15.90 -9.25 12.66
CA PRO A 164 16.70 -9.81 13.76
C PRO A 164 16.92 -8.84 14.94
N ALA A 165 16.94 -7.53 14.68
CA ALA A 165 17.11 -6.49 15.70
C ALA A 165 15.77 -5.92 16.26
N GLY A 166 14.62 -6.46 15.86
CA GLY A 166 13.30 -6.04 16.32
C GLY A 166 12.32 -5.88 15.15
N TYR A 167 12.01 -4.62 14.80
CA TYR A 167 11.14 -4.27 13.69
C TYR A 167 11.74 -3.07 12.96
N ALA A 168 11.77 -3.12 11.63
CA ALA A 168 12.32 -2.06 10.81
C ALA A 168 11.48 -1.80 9.57
N ALA A 169 11.50 -0.56 9.09
CA ALA A 169 10.81 -0.15 7.88
C ALA A 169 11.70 -0.40 6.64
N HIS A 170 11.95 -1.67 6.31
CA HIS A 170 12.91 -2.00 5.25
C HIS A 170 12.50 -1.40 3.92
N SER A 171 13.50 -0.88 3.21
CA SER A 171 13.38 -0.25 1.90
C SER A 171 14.74 -0.29 1.22
N PRO A 172 14.87 0.07 -0.07
CA PRO A 172 16.18 0.19 -0.70
C PRO A 172 17.15 1.12 0.05
N THR A 173 16.64 2.14 0.76
CA THR A 173 17.47 3.06 1.56
C THR A 173 17.68 2.59 3.01
N GLU A 174 17.02 1.52 3.43
CA GLU A 174 17.08 0.93 4.77
C GLU A 174 17.09 -0.60 4.62
N ASP A 175 18.19 -1.14 4.10
CA ASP A 175 18.35 -2.55 3.73
C ASP A 175 19.31 -3.26 4.70
N THR A 176 18.73 -4.00 5.65
CA THR A 176 19.43 -4.79 6.67
C THR A 176 19.78 -6.21 6.20
N GLY A 177 19.45 -6.58 4.96
CA GLY A 177 19.56 -7.95 4.46
C GLY A 177 18.39 -8.85 4.88
N THR A 178 17.33 -8.27 5.42
CA THR A 178 16.05 -8.93 5.72
C THR A 178 15.12 -8.83 4.51
N ILE A 179 14.60 -9.96 4.03
CA ILE A 179 13.58 -10.07 2.98
C ILE A 179 12.22 -10.29 3.62
N THR A 180 11.24 -9.53 3.15
CA THR A 180 9.85 -9.60 3.61
C THR A 180 8.97 -10.19 2.51
N PRO A 181 8.47 -11.44 2.63
CA PRO A 181 7.67 -12.08 1.58
C PRO A 181 6.49 -11.24 1.07
N THR A 182 5.82 -10.48 1.94
CA THR A 182 4.69 -9.62 1.51
C THR A 182 5.08 -8.59 0.46
N ALA A 183 6.32 -8.10 0.46
CA ALA A 183 6.78 -7.10 -0.50
C ALA A 183 6.70 -7.65 -1.94
N ALA A 184 7.29 -8.81 -2.20
CA ALA A 184 7.24 -9.42 -3.52
C ALA A 184 5.85 -9.99 -3.84
N LEU A 185 5.24 -10.72 -2.90
CA LEU A 185 4.02 -11.49 -3.17
C LEU A 185 2.79 -10.59 -3.29
N SER A 186 2.64 -9.56 -2.46
CA SER A 186 1.53 -8.61 -2.60
C SER A 186 1.64 -7.74 -3.86
N SER A 187 2.78 -7.80 -4.55
CA SER A 187 3.04 -7.12 -5.83
C SER A 187 2.65 -7.97 -7.06
N PHE A 188 2.03 -9.14 -6.88
CA PHE A 188 1.48 -9.96 -7.97
C PHE A 188 0.68 -9.17 -9.03
N PRO A 189 -0.21 -8.23 -8.66
CA PRO A 189 -0.98 -7.50 -9.66
C PRO A 189 -0.15 -6.53 -10.51
N TYR A 190 1.06 -6.16 -10.07
CA TYR A 190 1.89 -5.12 -10.70
C TYR A 190 3.12 -5.69 -11.41
N ALA A 191 3.71 -6.75 -10.86
CA ALA A 191 4.93 -7.41 -11.35
C ALA A 191 4.78 -8.94 -11.26
N PRO A 192 3.83 -9.55 -11.99
CA PRO A 192 3.45 -10.95 -11.78
C PRO A 192 4.57 -11.95 -12.11
N ARG A 193 5.44 -11.65 -13.08
CA ARG A 193 6.54 -12.55 -13.44
C ARG A 193 7.60 -12.56 -12.34
N GLU A 194 7.92 -11.39 -11.83
CA GLU A 194 8.90 -11.15 -10.78
C GLU A 194 8.41 -11.70 -9.43
N ALA A 195 7.14 -11.48 -9.11
CA ALA A 195 6.49 -12.03 -7.91
C ALA A 195 6.37 -13.55 -7.98
N MET A 196 6.06 -14.13 -9.15
CA MET A 196 6.03 -15.58 -9.34
C MET A 196 7.42 -16.21 -9.14
N ALA A 197 8.49 -15.57 -9.62
CA ALA A 197 9.86 -16.06 -9.38
C ALA A 197 10.19 -16.08 -7.89
N ALA A 198 9.81 -15.04 -7.15
CA ALA A 198 9.96 -15.00 -5.69
C ALA A 198 9.12 -16.07 -4.99
N LEU A 199 7.83 -16.21 -5.37
CA LEU A 199 6.95 -17.23 -4.82
C LEU A 199 7.54 -18.64 -4.97
N ARG A 200 8.04 -18.96 -6.16
CA ARG A 200 8.64 -20.27 -6.44
C ARG A 200 9.89 -20.51 -5.61
N HIS A 201 10.77 -19.53 -5.49
CA HIS A 201 11.93 -19.67 -4.62
C HIS A 201 11.55 -19.81 -3.14
N PHE A 202 10.66 -18.95 -2.65
CA PHE A 202 10.23 -18.97 -1.25
C PHE A 202 9.52 -20.29 -0.89
N HIS A 203 8.69 -20.81 -1.78
CA HIS A 203 7.94 -22.04 -1.53
C HIS A 203 8.72 -23.31 -1.86
N ASP A 204 9.35 -23.39 -3.03
CA ASP A 204 9.92 -24.64 -3.55
C ASP A 204 11.36 -24.86 -3.04
N ASP A 205 12.15 -23.79 -2.83
CA ASP A 205 13.55 -23.90 -2.40
C ASP A 205 13.74 -23.65 -0.90
N LEU A 206 13.05 -22.65 -0.33
CA LEU A 206 13.13 -22.34 1.12
C LEU A 206 12.11 -23.16 1.93
N GLY A 207 10.94 -23.43 1.36
CA GLY A 207 9.94 -24.38 1.87
C GLY A 207 9.61 -24.20 3.35
N ASP A 208 9.57 -25.31 4.08
CA ASP A 208 9.18 -25.38 5.49
C ASP A 208 10.04 -24.50 6.42
N ARG A 209 11.20 -23.99 5.97
CA ARG A 209 12.00 -23.04 6.75
C ARG A 209 11.28 -21.70 6.93
N ILE A 210 10.48 -21.31 5.95
CA ILE A 210 9.76 -20.02 5.96
C ILE A 210 8.27 -20.15 5.66
N PHE A 211 7.77 -21.33 5.28
CA PHE A 211 6.37 -21.59 5.01
C PHE A 211 5.76 -22.51 6.06
N GLY A 212 4.57 -22.18 6.55
CA GLY A 212 3.88 -22.97 7.59
C GLY A 212 2.36 -22.82 7.51
N GLU A 213 1.66 -23.19 8.59
CA GLU A 213 0.19 -23.28 8.63
C GLU A 213 -0.52 -22.01 8.16
N ALA A 214 -0.02 -20.84 8.57
CA ALA A 214 -0.58 -19.54 8.20
C ALA A 214 0.17 -18.87 7.02
N GLY A 215 0.82 -19.67 6.17
CA GLY A 215 1.59 -19.22 5.01
C GLY A 215 3.04 -18.86 5.37
N PHE A 216 3.63 -17.96 4.58
CA PHE A 216 5.00 -17.50 4.80
C PHE A 216 5.16 -16.80 6.15
N ALA A 217 6.33 -16.94 6.76
CA ALA A 217 6.79 -16.14 7.90
C ALA A 217 6.86 -14.66 7.52
N ASP A 218 6.81 -13.79 8.54
CA ASP A 218 6.78 -12.34 8.35
C ASP A 218 7.97 -11.82 7.54
N ALA A 219 9.18 -12.27 7.92
CA ALA A 219 10.42 -11.93 7.25
C ALA A 219 11.48 -13.01 7.47
N PHE A 220 12.57 -12.95 6.71
CA PHE A 220 13.75 -13.80 6.93
C PHE A 220 15.03 -13.12 6.47
N SER A 221 16.17 -13.53 7.02
CA SER A 221 17.48 -13.09 6.58
C SER A 221 18.42 -14.28 6.45
N LEU A 222 18.78 -14.63 5.20
CA LEU A 222 19.75 -15.70 4.95
C LEU A 222 21.17 -15.32 5.39
N GLN A 223 21.50 -14.02 5.36
CA GLN A 223 22.76 -13.50 5.88
C GLN A 223 22.94 -13.82 7.36
N HIS A 224 21.90 -13.61 8.14
CA HIS A 224 21.91 -13.77 9.59
C HIS A 224 21.46 -15.18 10.04
N GLY A 225 21.09 -16.05 9.10
CA GLY A 225 20.53 -17.37 9.42
C GLY A 225 19.23 -17.28 10.23
N TRP A 226 18.44 -16.23 10.01
CA TRP A 226 17.28 -15.88 10.82
C TRP A 226 15.99 -15.98 10.02
N VAL A 227 14.91 -16.40 10.68
CA VAL A 227 13.54 -16.40 10.16
C VAL A 227 12.63 -15.90 11.28
N ALA A 228 11.69 -15.02 10.96
CA ALA A 228 10.70 -14.58 11.92
C ALA A 228 9.84 -15.76 12.42
N GLU A 229 9.62 -15.84 13.72
CA GLU A 229 8.65 -16.79 14.30
C GLU A 229 7.20 -16.31 14.11
N SER A 230 7.03 -15.03 13.79
CA SER A 230 5.78 -14.31 13.67
C SER A 230 5.21 -14.34 12.26
N ARG A 231 3.94 -13.92 12.18
CA ARG A 231 3.20 -13.58 10.96
C ARG A 231 2.31 -12.40 11.29
N LEU A 232 2.56 -11.24 10.71
CA LEU A 232 1.77 -10.04 11.00
C LEU A 232 0.56 -9.97 10.07
N ALA A 233 -0.60 -9.61 10.62
CA ALA A 233 -1.84 -9.51 9.83
C ALA A 233 -1.72 -8.51 8.67
N ILE A 234 -0.97 -7.43 8.90
CA ILE A 234 -0.71 -6.37 7.92
C ILE A 234 0.20 -6.84 6.77
N ASP A 235 0.93 -7.94 6.94
CA ASP A 235 1.79 -8.52 5.92
C ASP A 235 1.14 -9.74 5.25
N GLN A 236 0.44 -10.59 6.02
CA GLN A 236 -0.30 -11.72 5.47
C GLN A 236 -1.52 -11.30 4.63
N GLY A 237 -2.28 -10.30 5.07
CA GLY A 237 -3.51 -9.87 4.41
C GLY A 237 -3.29 -9.42 2.97
N PRO A 238 -2.34 -8.52 2.70
CA PRO A 238 -2.00 -8.08 1.35
C PRO A 238 -1.53 -9.20 0.42
N ILE A 239 -0.89 -10.26 0.93
CA ILE A 239 -0.47 -11.40 0.09
C ILE A 239 -1.71 -12.04 -0.53
N VAL A 240 -2.71 -12.37 0.30
CA VAL A 240 -3.95 -13.01 -0.14
C VAL A 240 -4.73 -12.08 -1.09
N VAL A 241 -4.89 -10.81 -0.71
CA VAL A 241 -5.64 -9.83 -1.51
C VAL A 241 -4.94 -9.55 -2.85
N GLY A 242 -3.62 -9.39 -2.85
CA GLY A 242 -2.81 -9.17 -4.05
C GLY A 242 -2.87 -10.37 -5.00
N LEU A 243 -2.73 -11.59 -4.48
CA LEU A 243 -2.91 -12.81 -5.27
C LEU A 243 -4.30 -12.90 -5.89
N GLU A 244 -5.36 -12.64 -5.12
CA GLU A 244 -6.73 -12.73 -5.62
C GLU A 244 -7.08 -11.61 -6.62
N ASN A 245 -6.58 -10.40 -6.40
CA ASN A 245 -6.72 -9.31 -7.37
C ASN A 245 -5.97 -9.58 -8.67
N TYR A 246 -4.79 -10.21 -8.60
CA TYR A 246 -4.10 -10.68 -9.79
C TYR A 246 -4.89 -11.76 -10.54
N ARG A 247 -5.41 -12.77 -9.82
CA ARG A 247 -6.12 -13.91 -10.43
C ARG A 247 -7.44 -13.53 -11.04
N SER A 248 -8.24 -12.73 -10.34
CA SER A 248 -9.62 -12.45 -10.72
C SER A 248 -10.00 -10.98 -10.59
N GLY A 249 -9.27 -10.14 -9.87
CA GLY A 249 -9.66 -8.75 -9.61
C GLY A 249 -10.85 -8.62 -8.67
N LEU A 250 -11.11 -9.63 -7.82
CA LEU A 250 -12.32 -9.69 -6.98
C LEU A 250 -12.46 -8.49 -6.05
N LEU A 251 -11.42 -8.17 -5.27
CA LEU A 251 -11.51 -7.11 -4.25
C LEU A 251 -11.56 -5.74 -4.92
N TRP A 252 -10.86 -5.56 -6.05
CA TRP A 252 -10.99 -4.38 -6.90
C TRP A 252 -12.40 -4.19 -7.45
N ARG A 253 -13.04 -5.22 -8.01
CA ARG A 253 -14.43 -5.12 -8.46
C ARG A 253 -15.37 -4.77 -7.32
N LEU A 254 -15.21 -5.41 -6.16
CA LEU A 254 -16.05 -5.15 -5.00
C LEU A 254 -15.86 -3.74 -4.47
N GLY A 255 -14.61 -3.28 -4.31
CA GLY A 255 -14.25 -1.94 -3.82
C GLY A 255 -14.70 -0.85 -4.78
N MET A 256 -14.36 -0.95 -6.06
CA MET A 256 -14.72 0.07 -7.05
C MET A 256 -16.22 0.11 -7.36
N ALA A 257 -16.99 -0.91 -7.00
CA ALA A 257 -18.46 -0.87 -7.06
C ALA A 257 -19.09 -0.08 -5.90
N ARG A 258 -18.33 0.27 -4.86
CA ARG A 258 -18.84 0.97 -3.69
C ARG A 258 -19.10 2.46 -4.00
N PRO A 259 -20.30 3.02 -3.70
CA PRO A 259 -20.66 4.40 -4.09
C PRO A 259 -19.80 5.51 -3.48
N GLU A 260 -19.41 5.34 -2.22
CA GLU A 260 -18.51 6.18 -1.41
C GLU A 260 -17.10 6.21 -2.02
N ILE A 261 -16.50 5.07 -2.40
CA ILE A 261 -15.20 5.06 -3.09
C ILE A 261 -15.28 5.84 -4.41
N ARG A 262 -16.33 5.61 -5.21
CA ARG A 262 -16.51 6.33 -6.48
C ARG A 262 -16.74 7.82 -6.28
N ALA A 263 -17.58 8.19 -5.32
CA ALA A 263 -17.85 9.57 -4.96
C ALA A 263 -16.56 10.28 -4.50
N GLY A 264 -15.75 9.61 -3.67
CA GLY A 264 -14.48 10.12 -3.18
C GLY A 264 -13.47 10.33 -4.30
N LEU A 265 -13.28 9.33 -5.16
CA LEU A 265 -12.41 9.46 -6.34
C LEU A 265 -12.84 10.62 -7.24
N ALA A 266 -14.13 10.71 -7.56
CA ALA A 266 -14.67 11.80 -8.38
C ALA A 266 -14.49 13.17 -7.72
N ALA A 267 -14.78 13.28 -6.41
CA ALA A 267 -14.62 14.53 -5.65
C ALA A 267 -13.17 15.01 -5.60
N LEU A 268 -12.20 14.09 -5.60
CA LEU A 268 -10.77 14.38 -5.61
C LEU A 268 -10.19 14.60 -7.03
N GLY A 269 -11.01 14.53 -8.08
CA GLY A 269 -10.58 14.75 -9.46
C GLY A 269 -9.86 13.56 -10.10
N PHE A 270 -10.08 12.34 -9.60
CA PHE A 270 -9.57 11.13 -10.24
C PHE A 270 -10.41 10.76 -11.47
N SER A 271 -9.74 10.11 -12.42
CA SER A 271 -10.33 9.37 -13.53
C SER A 271 -10.03 7.88 -13.36
N SER A 272 -10.96 7.03 -13.76
CA SER A 272 -10.83 5.57 -13.70
C SER A 272 -11.86 4.93 -14.62
N PRO A 273 -11.56 3.75 -15.22
CA PRO A 273 -12.55 2.98 -15.97
C PRO A 273 -13.84 2.68 -15.20
N TYR A 274 -13.79 2.70 -13.86
CA TYR A 274 -14.95 2.44 -13.00
C TYR A 274 -15.82 3.68 -12.73
N LEU A 275 -15.34 4.88 -13.05
CA LEU A 275 -16.10 6.13 -12.96
C LEU A 275 -16.84 6.43 -14.27
N ASP A 276 -16.22 6.09 -15.41
CA ASP A 276 -16.75 6.37 -16.75
C ASP A 276 -17.98 5.50 -17.11
N LEU A 277 -18.21 4.39 -16.39
CA LEU A 277 -19.30 3.44 -16.67
C LEU A 277 -20.71 3.95 -16.31
N ILE A 278 -20.85 5.19 -15.83
CA ILE A 278 -22.14 5.79 -15.40
C ILE A 278 -22.36 7.20 -16.01
N ALA A 279 -21.48 7.66 -16.90
CA ALA A 279 -21.68 8.89 -17.65
C ALA A 279 -22.59 8.68 -18.87
#